data_AF-A0A2G9T8N8-F1
#
_entry.id   AF-A0A2G9T8N8-F1
#
_cell.length_a   1.000
_cell.length_b   1.000
_cell.length_c   1.000
_cell.angle_alpha   90.00
_cell.angle_beta   90.00
_cell.angle_gamma   90.00
#
_symmetry.space_group_name_H-M   'P 1'
#
loop_
_entity.id
_entity.type
_entity.pdbx_description
1 polymer ?
#
loop_
_entity_poly.entity_id
_entity_poly.type
_entity_poly.pdbx_seq_one_letter_code
_entity_poly.pdbx_strand_id
1 'polypeptide(L)'
;MEFGYFGGACNIKESLRRPLLYSCWLSKHYVPVTRDELKDYVTARLKGFYEEELDVQLVLFDQMLDHVLRIDRIYRQPQGHLLLIGTAGAGKTTLSRFVAWLNGLSVFQLKVHSKYTAADFDEDMRTVLRRAGCRNEKMCFIMDESNMLDTGFLERLNTLLANGEVPGLFEGDEHTTLMTQIKEGAQRQGLMLDSHDELYKWFTMQ
;
A
#
# COMPACT_ATOMS: atom_id res chain seq x y z
N MET A 1 -7.28 -40.27 24.06
CA MET A 1 -6.30 -39.21 23.74
C MET A 1 -7.09 -38.02 23.26
N GLU A 2 -7.53 -37.17 24.19
CA GLU A 2 -8.23 -35.92 23.90
C GLU A 2 -7.21 -34.79 23.76
N PHE A 3 -7.39 -33.96 22.74
CA PHE A 3 -6.57 -32.80 22.42
C PHE A 3 -6.74 -31.70 23.48
N GLY A 4 -5.84 -31.67 24.47
CA GLY A 4 -5.76 -30.62 25.49
C GLY A 4 -4.87 -29.44 25.10
N TYR A 5 -5.28 -28.59 24.14
CA TYR A 5 -4.51 -27.40 23.73
C TYR A 5 -5.29 -26.08 23.65
N PHE A 6 -6.48 -25.97 24.27
CA PHE A 6 -7.18 -24.68 24.44
C PHE A 6 -7.57 -24.45 25.91
N GLY A 7 -6.57 -24.45 26.79
CA GLY A 7 -6.72 -24.24 28.24
C GLY A 7 -6.61 -22.78 28.68
N GLY A 8 -7.25 -21.86 27.96
CA GLY A 8 -7.36 -20.45 28.36
C GLY A 8 -8.68 -19.90 27.84
N ALA A 9 -9.70 -19.86 28.68
CA ALA A 9 -10.98 -19.28 28.32
C ALA A 9 -10.79 -17.79 27.97
N CYS A 10 -10.77 -17.48 26.68
CA CYS A 10 -10.80 -16.11 26.19
C CYS A 10 -12.07 -15.45 26.76
N ASN A 11 -11.92 -14.47 27.64
CA ASN A 11 -13.05 -13.77 28.25
C ASN A 11 -13.75 -12.91 27.19
N ILE A 12 -14.74 -13.50 26.52
CA ILE A 12 -15.47 -12.89 25.39
C ILE A 12 -15.96 -11.46 25.73
N LYS A 13 -16.37 -11.20 26.97
CA LYS A 13 -16.84 -9.87 27.39
C LYS A 13 -15.73 -8.82 27.40
N GLU A 14 -14.53 -9.22 27.77
CA GLU A 14 -13.34 -8.38 27.78
C GLU A 14 -12.81 -8.18 26.36
N SER A 15 -12.77 -9.25 25.56
CA SER A 15 -12.29 -9.23 24.18
C SER A 15 -13.19 -8.45 23.21
N LEU A 16 -14.48 -8.30 23.52
CA LEU A 16 -15.44 -7.55 22.71
C LEU A 16 -15.67 -6.11 23.22
N ARG A 17 -14.89 -5.65 24.20
CA ARG A 17 -15.01 -4.29 24.74
C ARG A 17 -14.67 -3.27 23.64
N ARG A 18 -15.57 -2.30 23.43
CA ARG A 18 -15.37 -1.22 22.46
C ARG A 18 -14.60 -0.04 23.09
N PRO A 19 -13.81 0.71 22.32
CA PRO A 19 -13.50 0.50 20.90
C PRO A 19 -12.50 -0.66 20.69
N LEU A 20 -12.67 -1.42 19.61
CA LEU A 20 -11.76 -2.52 19.25
C LEU A 20 -10.63 -1.97 18.38
N LEU A 21 -9.61 -1.39 19.04
CA LEU A 21 -8.45 -0.82 18.37
C LEU A 21 -7.27 -1.78 18.54
N TYR A 22 -6.65 -2.17 17.43
CA TYR A 22 -5.48 -3.04 17.43
C TYR A 22 -4.38 -2.41 16.57
N SER A 23 -3.15 -2.45 17.04
CA SER A 23 -2.00 -1.89 16.33
C SER A 23 -0.71 -2.56 16.81
N CYS A 24 0.36 -2.43 16.02
CA CYS A 24 1.73 -2.66 16.51
C CYS A 24 2.61 -1.40 16.43
N TRP A 25 1.99 -0.21 16.38
CA TRP A 25 2.76 1.03 16.43
C TRP A 25 3.35 1.32 17.82
N LEU A 26 2.65 0.89 18.86
CA LEU A 26 3.05 1.09 20.27
C LEU A 26 3.83 -0.09 20.85
N SER A 27 3.87 -1.23 20.15
CA SER A 27 4.45 -2.47 20.66
C SER A 27 5.01 -3.32 19.51
N LYS A 28 5.93 -4.24 19.82
CA LYS A 28 6.49 -5.16 18.81
C LYS A 28 5.44 -6.11 18.21
N HIS A 29 4.33 -6.34 18.92
CA HIS A 29 3.29 -7.29 18.54
C HIS A 29 1.98 -6.59 18.21
N TYR A 30 1.15 -7.21 17.37
CA TYR A 30 -0.17 -6.68 17.03
C TYR A 30 -1.14 -6.97 18.18
N VAL A 31 -1.42 -5.96 19.00
CA VAL A 31 -2.12 -6.07 20.29
C VAL A 31 -3.23 -5.02 20.40
N PRO A 32 -4.21 -5.20 21.30
CA PRO A 32 -5.18 -4.16 21.58
C PRO A 32 -4.49 -2.92 22.16
N VAL A 33 -4.97 -1.73 21.77
CA VAL A 33 -4.44 -0.44 22.21
C VAL A 33 -5.57 0.46 22.72
N THR A 34 -5.27 1.32 23.70
CA THR A 34 -6.27 2.29 24.16
C THR A 34 -6.37 3.47 23.18
N ARG A 35 -7.51 4.16 23.20
CA ARG A 35 -7.73 5.32 22.33
C ARG A 35 -6.75 6.46 22.66
N ASP A 36 -6.52 6.72 23.94
CA ASP A 36 -5.69 7.84 24.39
C ASP A 36 -4.23 7.64 23.96
N GLU A 37 -3.67 6.44 24.20
CA GLU A 37 -2.31 6.11 23.75
C GLU A 37 -2.17 6.22 22.22
N LEU A 38 -3.16 5.72 21.47
CA LEU A 38 -3.16 5.81 20.01
C LEU A 38 -3.25 7.27 19.54
N LYS A 39 -4.10 8.07 20.18
CA LYS A 39 -4.27 9.49 19.84
C LYS A 39 -2.98 10.26 20.07
N ASP A 40 -2.32 10.04 21.20
CA ASP A 40 -1.04 10.69 21.52
C ASP A 40 0.03 10.31 20.50
N TYR A 41 0.12 9.02 20.16
CA TYR A 41 1.05 8.52 19.14
C TYR A 41 0.81 9.15 17.77
N VAL A 42 -0.43 9.12 17.28
CA VAL A 42 -0.79 9.68 15.97
C VAL A 42 -0.56 11.19 15.94
N THR A 43 -0.89 11.89 17.02
CA THR A 43 -0.64 13.34 17.14
C THR A 43 0.84 13.67 17.04
N ALA A 44 1.70 12.90 17.74
CA ALA A 44 3.15 13.08 17.66
C ALA A 44 3.68 12.81 16.25
N ARG A 45 3.20 11.75 15.59
CA ARG A 45 3.62 11.37 14.24
C ARG A 45 3.16 12.34 13.15
N LEU A 46 1.96 12.91 13.29
CA LEU A 46 1.46 13.89 12.34
C LEU A 46 2.33 15.15 12.28
N LYS A 47 2.94 15.56 13.40
CA LYS A 47 3.88 16.70 13.40
C LYS A 47 5.06 16.47 12.46
N GLY A 48 5.71 15.30 12.56
CA GLY A 48 6.81 14.93 11.67
C GLY A 48 6.35 14.80 10.21
N PHE A 49 5.17 14.22 9.98
CA PHE A 49 4.60 14.16 8.63
C PHE A 49 4.34 15.54 8.02
N TYR A 50 3.95 16.55 8.81
CA TYR A 50 3.77 17.91 8.29
C TYR A 50 5.08 18.61 7.95
N GLU A 51 6.12 18.36 8.74
CA GLU A 51 7.45 18.92 8.50
C GLU A 51 8.10 18.33 7.23
N GLU A 52 7.85 17.06 6.94
CA GLU A 52 8.47 16.34 5.82
C GLU A 52 7.66 16.39 4.51
N GLU A 53 6.34 16.21 4.57
CA GLU A 53 5.53 15.85 3.40
C GLU A 53 4.40 16.83 3.04
N LEU A 54 3.78 17.49 4.02
CA LEU A 54 2.57 18.28 3.78
C LEU A 54 2.39 19.46 4.75
N ASP A 55 2.23 20.67 4.22
CA ASP A 55 1.86 21.87 5.00
C ASP A 55 0.34 21.99 5.23
N VAL A 56 -0.35 20.88 5.53
CA VAL A 56 -1.81 20.86 5.77
C VAL A 56 -2.10 20.25 7.13
N GLN A 57 -2.59 21.06 8.07
CA GLN A 57 -2.97 20.60 9.40
C GLN A 57 -4.27 19.79 9.34
N LEU A 58 -4.20 18.52 9.72
CA LEU A 58 -5.37 17.67 9.96
C LEU A 58 -5.83 17.83 11.41
N VAL A 59 -7.12 18.04 11.59
CA VAL A 59 -7.73 17.96 12.92
C VAL A 59 -8.03 16.49 13.21
N LEU A 60 -7.36 15.93 14.22
CA LEU A 60 -7.61 14.56 14.68
C LEU A 60 -8.96 14.46 15.40
N PHE A 61 -9.78 13.50 14.97
CA PHE A 61 -11.01 13.11 15.66
C PHE A 61 -11.07 11.59 15.81
N ASP A 62 -11.87 11.11 16.77
CA ASP A 62 -11.87 9.69 17.17
C ASP A 62 -12.05 8.71 16.00
N GLN A 63 -12.95 9.00 15.06
CA GLN A 63 -13.19 8.13 13.91
C GLN A 63 -11.99 8.05 12.95
N MET A 64 -11.15 9.09 12.91
CA MET A 64 -9.93 9.09 12.10
C MET A 64 -8.95 8.02 12.60
N LEU A 65 -8.89 7.80 13.92
CA LEU A 65 -8.03 6.78 14.53
C LEU A 65 -8.44 5.37 14.07
N ASP A 66 -9.74 5.09 14.01
CA ASP A 66 -10.26 3.85 13.45
C ASP A 66 -9.89 3.71 11.95
N HIS A 67 -9.98 4.78 11.17
CA HIS A 67 -9.64 4.75 9.74
C HIS A 67 -8.15 4.50 9.49
N VAL A 68 -7.25 5.18 10.20
CA VAL A 68 -5.81 4.97 9.99
C VAL A 68 -5.38 3.55 10.35
N LEU A 69 -5.96 2.94 11.39
CA LEU A 69 -5.68 1.53 11.71
C LEU A 69 -6.22 0.56 10.64
N ARG A 70 -7.36 0.87 10.02
CA ARG A 70 -7.90 0.06 8.92
C ARG A 70 -7.00 0.13 7.68
N ILE A 71 -6.49 1.32 7.36
CA ILE A 71 -5.56 1.52 6.25
C ILE A 71 -4.24 0.78 6.54
N ASP A 72 -3.69 0.93 7.75
CA ASP A 72 -2.44 0.28 8.17
C ASP A 72 -2.52 -1.24 8.04
N ARG A 73 -3.65 -1.81 8.47
CA ARG A 73 -3.90 -3.25 8.33
C ARG A 73 -3.82 -3.72 6.88
N ILE A 74 -4.34 -2.95 5.93
CA ILE A 74 -4.31 -3.32 4.50
C ILE A 74 -2.90 -3.17 3.94
N TYR A 75 -2.18 -2.09 4.26
CA TYR A 75 -0.80 -1.87 3.79
C TYR A 75 0.21 -2.91 4.29
N ARG A 76 -0.10 -3.57 5.40
CA ARG A 76 0.72 -4.65 5.96
C ARG A 76 0.44 -6.01 5.34
N GLN A 77 -0.68 -6.16 4.64
CA GLN A 77 -1.02 -7.40 3.96
C GLN A 77 -0.29 -7.46 2.61
N PRO A 78 0.30 -8.62 2.24
CA PRO A 78 0.77 -8.81 0.89
C PRO A 78 -0.42 -8.68 -0.07
N GLN A 79 -0.20 -8.04 -1.22
CA GLN A 79 -1.27 -7.73 -2.20
C GLN A 79 -2.44 -6.95 -1.58
N GLY A 80 -2.15 -6.03 -0.67
CA GLY A 80 -3.14 -5.18 -0.01
C GLY A 80 -3.66 -4.07 -0.91
N HIS A 81 -4.91 -4.20 -1.36
CA HIS A 81 -5.60 -3.20 -2.18
C HIS A 81 -6.69 -2.51 -1.37
N LEU A 82 -6.85 -1.20 -1.57
CA LEU A 82 -7.76 -0.38 -0.77
C LEU A 82 -8.62 0.54 -1.65
N LEU A 83 -9.93 0.48 -1.45
CA LEU A 83 -10.90 1.44 -2.01
C LEU A 83 -11.50 2.28 -0.88
N LEU A 84 -11.17 3.58 -0.86
CA LEU A 84 -11.67 4.53 0.15
C LEU A 84 -12.89 5.28 -0.37
N ILE A 85 -14.08 4.95 0.16
CA ILE A 85 -15.35 5.60 -0.19
C ILE A 85 -15.70 6.66 0.87
N GLY A 86 -16.03 7.86 0.42
CA GLY A 86 -16.48 8.94 1.31
C GLY A 86 -16.58 10.27 0.57
N THR A 87 -17.14 11.28 1.23
CA THR A 87 -17.34 12.61 0.62
C THR A 87 -16.02 13.29 0.23
N ALA A 88 -16.08 14.20 -0.73
CA ALA A 88 -14.95 15.06 -1.06
C ALA A 88 -14.54 15.89 0.18
N GLY A 89 -13.23 16.08 0.39
CA GLY A 89 -12.72 16.80 1.56
C GLY A 89 -12.65 16.00 2.86
N ALA A 90 -13.11 14.73 2.89
CA ALA A 90 -13.02 13.88 4.09
C ALA A 90 -11.58 13.46 4.48
N GLY A 91 -10.55 13.92 3.74
CA GLY A 91 -9.15 13.61 4.04
C GLY A 91 -8.69 12.20 3.63
N LYS A 92 -9.47 11.46 2.83
CA LYS A 92 -9.16 10.07 2.40
C LYS A 92 -7.72 9.92 1.87
N THR A 93 -7.37 10.72 0.87
CA THR A 93 -6.05 10.72 0.23
C THR A 93 -4.95 11.12 1.21
N THR A 94 -5.19 12.12 2.05
CA THR A 94 -4.21 12.56 3.06
C THR A 94 -3.96 11.49 4.13
N LEU A 95 -5.01 10.79 4.60
CA LEU A 95 -4.87 9.70 5.55
C LEU A 95 -4.14 8.50 4.94
N SER A 96 -4.47 8.17 3.69
CA SER A 96 -3.77 7.16 2.90
C SER A 96 -2.26 7.46 2.84
N ARG A 97 -1.89 8.70 2.50
CA ARG A 97 -0.49 9.16 2.46
C ARG A 97 0.19 9.14 3.82
N PHE A 98 -0.49 9.58 4.87
CA PHE A 98 0.06 9.56 6.22
C PHE A 98 0.40 8.15 6.68
N VAL A 99 -0.50 7.18 6.45
CA VAL A 99 -0.26 5.78 6.83
C VAL A 99 0.81 5.14 5.94
N ALA A 100 0.90 5.54 4.67
CA ALA A 100 1.98 5.12 3.78
C ALA A 100 3.34 5.59 4.31
N TRP A 101 3.45 6.88 4.67
CA TRP A 101 4.64 7.46 5.29
C TRP A 101 5.01 6.75 6.61
N LEU A 102 4.03 6.47 7.48
CA LEU A 102 4.25 5.72 8.73
C LEU A 102 4.85 4.33 8.51
N ASN A 103 4.49 3.67 7.40
CA ASN A 103 4.98 2.34 7.04
C ASN A 103 6.21 2.38 6.13
N GLY A 104 6.75 3.56 5.83
CA GLY A 104 7.89 3.74 4.93
C GLY A 104 7.59 3.35 3.48
N LEU A 105 6.33 3.54 3.04
CA LEU A 105 5.91 3.32 1.67
C LEU A 105 6.10 4.61 0.86
N SER A 106 6.79 4.50 -0.27
CA SER A 106 6.90 5.58 -1.24
C SER A 106 5.56 5.81 -1.95
N VAL A 107 5.02 7.02 -1.85
CA VAL A 107 3.74 7.35 -2.48
C VAL A 107 3.95 7.73 -3.94
N PHE A 108 3.17 7.10 -4.83
CA PHE A 108 2.99 7.54 -6.20
C PHE A 108 1.53 7.93 -6.40
N GLN A 109 1.25 9.22 -6.58
CA GLN A 109 -0.09 9.72 -6.85
C GLN A 109 -0.24 10.04 -8.33
N LEU A 110 -1.25 9.46 -8.96
CA LEU A 110 -1.54 9.67 -10.38
C LEU A 110 -1.98 11.13 -10.61
N LYS A 111 -1.26 11.85 -11.47
CA LYS A 111 -1.54 13.27 -11.79
C LYS A 111 -2.04 13.40 -13.22
N VAL A 112 -3.34 13.27 -13.36
CA VAL A 112 -3.99 13.37 -14.66
C VAL A 112 -4.29 14.83 -15.01
N HIS A 113 -4.04 15.20 -16.26
CA HIS A 113 -4.36 16.51 -16.84
C HIS A 113 -5.19 16.36 -18.12
N SER A 114 -5.70 17.46 -18.68
CA SER A 114 -6.63 17.43 -19.82
C SER A 114 -6.09 16.76 -21.10
N LYS A 115 -4.77 16.68 -21.27
CA LYS A 115 -4.11 16.01 -22.41
C LYS A 115 -3.56 14.61 -22.08
N TYR A 116 -3.93 14.05 -20.93
CA TYR A 116 -3.36 12.80 -20.46
C TYR A 116 -3.95 11.64 -21.24
N THR A 117 -3.09 10.79 -21.78
CA THR A 117 -3.44 9.71 -22.69
C THR A 117 -3.26 8.34 -22.03
N ALA A 118 -3.78 7.30 -22.68
CA ALA A 118 -3.53 5.92 -22.24
C ALA A 118 -2.04 5.53 -22.31
N ALA A 119 -1.27 6.13 -23.23
CA ALA A 119 0.18 5.90 -23.30
C ALA A 119 0.91 6.50 -22.09
N ASP A 120 0.47 7.66 -21.61
CA ASP A 120 1.01 8.28 -20.38
C ASP A 120 0.70 7.41 -19.16
N PHE A 121 -0.50 6.85 -19.09
CA PHE A 121 -0.88 5.89 -18.03
C PHE A 121 -0.02 4.64 -18.05
N ASP A 122 0.22 4.07 -19.23
CA ASP A 122 1.09 2.92 -19.38
C ASP A 122 2.51 3.23 -18.91
N GLU A 123 3.02 4.43 -19.18
CA GLU A 123 4.34 4.83 -18.72
C GLU A 123 4.42 5.03 -17.20
N ASP A 124 3.41 5.63 -16.60
CA ASP A 124 3.29 5.73 -15.13
C ASP A 124 3.23 4.33 -14.50
N MET A 125 2.47 3.41 -15.09
CA MET A 125 2.38 2.02 -14.66
C MET A 125 3.71 1.29 -14.77
N ARG A 126 4.44 1.44 -15.90
CA ARG A 126 5.79 0.88 -16.05
C ARG A 126 6.72 1.42 -14.98
N THR A 127 6.67 2.72 -14.72
CA THR A 127 7.51 3.37 -13.70
C THR A 127 7.24 2.79 -12.31
N VAL A 128 5.98 2.66 -11.92
CA VAL A 128 5.59 2.08 -10.62
C VAL A 128 6.05 0.62 -10.52
N LEU A 129 5.79 -0.18 -11.54
CA LEU A 129 6.16 -1.60 -11.58
C LEU A 129 7.68 -1.83 -11.58
N ARG A 130 8.45 -1.02 -12.32
CA ARG A 130 9.92 -1.09 -12.29
C ARG A 130 10.47 -0.72 -10.91
N ARG A 131 9.90 0.28 -10.24
CA ARG A 131 10.31 0.67 -8.88
C ARG A 131 9.99 -0.44 -7.86
N ALA A 132 8.78 -0.97 -7.88
CA ALA A 132 8.37 -2.04 -7.00
C ALA A 132 9.17 -3.33 -7.28
N GLY A 133 9.04 -3.88 -8.49
CA GLY A 133 9.54 -5.20 -8.84
C GLY A 133 11.04 -5.30 -9.14
N CYS A 134 11.72 -4.21 -9.55
CA CYS A 134 13.16 -4.27 -9.83
C CYS A 134 14.02 -3.64 -8.72
N ARG A 135 13.48 -2.66 -7.98
CA ARG A 135 14.24 -1.94 -6.93
C ARG A 135 13.86 -2.38 -5.52
N ASN A 136 12.89 -3.29 -5.37
CA ASN A 136 12.36 -3.71 -4.08
C ASN A 136 11.86 -2.51 -3.25
N GLU A 137 11.32 -1.50 -3.94
CA GLU A 137 10.79 -0.31 -3.30
C GLU A 137 9.34 -0.57 -2.90
N LYS A 138 9.00 -0.40 -1.62
CA LYS A 138 7.63 -0.55 -1.18
C LYS A 138 6.82 0.68 -1.58
N MET A 139 5.89 0.51 -2.50
CA MET A 139 5.14 1.61 -3.11
C MET A 139 3.69 1.64 -2.63
N CYS A 140 3.14 2.84 -2.49
CA CYS A 140 1.71 3.09 -2.37
C CYS A 140 1.23 3.86 -3.59
N PHE A 141 0.53 3.18 -4.50
CA PHE A 141 -0.09 3.81 -5.67
C PHE A 141 -1.46 4.38 -5.28
N ILE A 142 -1.65 5.68 -5.48
CA ILE A 142 -2.89 6.38 -5.17
C ILE A 142 -3.49 6.96 -6.45
N MET A 143 -4.75 6.63 -6.69
CA MET A 143 -5.56 7.17 -7.78
C MET A 143 -6.88 7.69 -7.21
N ASP A 144 -7.24 8.92 -7.57
CA ASP A 144 -8.51 9.53 -7.21
C ASP A 144 -9.53 9.35 -8.36
N GLU A 145 -10.83 9.41 -8.05
CA GLU A 145 -11.91 9.29 -9.05
C GLU A 145 -11.77 10.30 -10.20
N SER A 146 -11.31 11.52 -9.90
CA SER A 146 -11.07 12.56 -10.91
C SER A 146 -10.01 12.19 -11.93
N ASN A 147 -9.20 11.16 -11.68
CA ASN A 147 -8.19 10.66 -12.62
C ASN A 147 -8.76 9.66 -13.64
N MET A 148 -10.02 9.23 -13.49
CA MET A 148 -10.63 8.23 -14.35
C MET A 148 -11.21 8.87 -15.62
N LEU A 149 -10.35 9.11 -16.61
CA LEU A 149 -10.75 9.68 -17.90
C LEU A 149 -11.26 8.64 -18.91
N ASP A 150 -10.75 7.41 -18.85
CA ASP A 150 -11.03 6.34 -19.80
C ASP A 150 -11.30 5.01 -19.08
N THR A 151 -12.29 4.27 -19.56
CA THR A 151 -12.59 2.89 -19.15
C THR A 151 -11.39 1.95 -19.24
N GLY A 152 -10.49 2.16 -20.21
CA GLY A 152 -9.28 1.35 -20.37
C GLY A 152 -8.32 1.41 -19.18
N PHE A 153 -8.37 2.48 -18.37
CA PHE A 153 -7.51 2.58 -17.18
C PHE A 153 -7.97 1.59 -16.11
N LEU A 154 -9.29 1.43 -15.93
CA LEU A 154 -9.85 0.46 -15.00
C LEU A 154 -9.53 -0.98 -15.41
N GLU A 155 -9.57 -1.30 -16.70
CA GLU A 155 -9.24 -2.64 -17.18
C GLU A 155 -7.79 -3.01 -16.86
N ARG A 156 -6.86 -2.08 -17.07
CA ARG A 156 -5.45 -2.24 -16.72
C ARG A 156 -5.26 -2.38 -15.22
N LEU A 157 -5.92 -1.56 -14.40
CA LEU A 157 -5.89 -1.68 -12.95
C LEU A 157 -6.46 -3.02 -12.48
N ASN A 158 -7.61 -3.45 -12.98
CA ASN A 158 -8.20 -4.73 -12.60
C ASN A 158 -7.23 -5.88 -12.90
N THR A 159 -6.56 -5.84 -14.04
CA THR A 159 -5.58 -6.86 -14.43
C THR A 159 -4.36 -6.83 -13.50
N LEU A 160 -3.84 -5.65 -13.19
CA LEU A 160 -2.76 -5.47 -12.22
C LEU A 160 -3.14 -6.01 -10.84
N LEU A 161 -4.31 -5.64 -10.33
CA LEU A 161 -4.76 -6.02 -8.99
C LEU A 161 -4.98 -7.54 -8.88
N ALA A 162 -5.40 -8.19 -9.97
CA ALA A 162 -5.67 -9.62 -10.03
C ALA A 162 -4.39 -10.46 -10.24
N ASN A 163 -3.51 -10.03 -11.13
CA ASN A 163 -2.38 -10.85 -11.60
C ASN A 163 -1.01 -10.36 -11.12
N GLY A 164 -0.92 -9.13 -10.60
CA GLY A 164 0.36 -8.46 -10.32
C GLY A 164 1.06 -7.93 -11.56
N GLU A 165 0.42 -8.00 -12.73
CA GLU A 165 0.97 -7.55 -14.01
C GLU A 165 -0.12 -7.04 -14.96
N VAL A 166 0.29 -6.30 -15.98
CA VAL A 166 -0.58 -5.84 -17.07
C VAL A 166 -0.05 -6.39 -18.39
N PRO A 167 -0.78 -7.32 -19.05
CA PRO A 167 -0.39 -7.86 -20.35
C PRO A 167 -0.19 -6.77 -21.39
N GLY A 168 0.87 -6.91 -22.21
CA GLY A 168 1.23 -5.95 -23.25
C GLY A 168 1.80 -4.62 -22.74
N LEU A 169 2.02 -4.46 -21.42
CA LEU A 169 2.62 -3.25 -20.89
C LEU A 169 4.12 -3.16 -21.20
N PHE A 170 4.82 -4.30 -21.15
CA PHE A 170 6.24 -4.42 -21.49
C PHE A 170 6.39 -5.29 -22.74
N GLU A 171 6.74 -4.68 -23.86
CA GLU A 171 6.93 -5.36 -25.15
C GLU A 171 8.24 -4.92 -25.82
N GLY A 172 8.77 -5.76 -26.71
CA GLY A 172 9.97 -5.45 -27.50
C GLY A 172 11.17 -5.00 -26.65
N ASP A 173 11.66 -3.79 -26.92
CA ASP A 173 12.83 -3.21 -26.26
C ASP A 173 12.58 -2.92 -24.77
N GLU A 174 11.34 -2.55 -24.40
CA GLU A 174 10.96 -2.28 -23.00
C GLU A 174 11.05 -3.53 -22.14
N HIS A 175 10.63 -4.66 -22.70
CA HIS A 175 10.70 -5.97 -22.04
C HIS A 175 12.15 -6.43 -21.89
N THR A 176 12.99 -6.28 -22.91
CA THR A 176 14.43 -6.61 -22.82
C THR A 176 15.12 -5.79 -21.74
N THR A 177 14.79 -4.49 -21.66
CA THR A 177 15.28 -3.59 -20.61
C THR A 177 14.78 -4.00 -19.23
N LEU A 178 13.50 -4.38 -19.11
CA LEU A 178 12.92 -4.88 -17.87
C LEU A 178 13.67 -6.12 -17.37
N MET A 179 13.91 -7.12 -18.22
CA MET A 179 14.60 -8.35 -17.80
C MET A 179 16.00 -8.10 -17.26
N THR A 180 16.72 -7.16 -17.87
CA THR A 180 18.04 -6.75 -17.40
C THR A 180 17.95 -6.16 -15.99
N GLN A 181 16.99 -5.25 -15.76
CA GLN A 181 16.75 -4.64 -14.45
C GLN A 181 16.28 -5.65 -13.40
N ILE A 182 15.43 -6.61 -13.77
CA ILE A 182 14.98 -7.69 -12.88
C ILE A 182 16.17 -8.54 -12.45
N LYS A 183 17.04 -8.93 -13.40
CA LYS A 183 18.24 -9.73 -13.11
C LYS A 183 19.18 -9.03 -12.15
N GLU A 184 19.44 -7.73 -12.37
CA GLU A 184 20.23 -6.90 -11.46
C GLU A 184 19.55 -6.75 -10.08
N GLY A 185 18.22 -6.66 -10.03
CA GLY A 185 17.42 -6.64 -8.81
C GLY A 185 17.54 -7.93 -7.99
N ALA A 186 17.36 -9.07 -8.64
CA ALA A 186 17.48 -10.39 -8.04
C ALA A 186 18.89 -10.63 -7.50
N GLN A 187 19.92 -10.27 -8.28
CA GLN A 187 21.33 -10.38 -7.84
C GLN A 187 21.63 -9.51 -6.62
N ARG A 188 21.08 -8.30 -6.54
CA ARG A 188 21.21 -7.43 -5.35
C ARG A 188 20.58 -8.04 -4.09
N GLN A 189 19.59 -8.92 -4.24
CA GLN A 189 19.00 -9.69 -3.14
C GLN A 189 19.71 -11.03 -2.89
N GLY A 190 20.79 -11.33 -3.61
CA GLY A 190 21.55 -12.57 -3.49
C GLY A 190 20.91 -13.78 -4.18
N LEU A 191 19.94 -13.56 -5.07
CA LEU A 191 19.31 -14.62 -5.87
C LEU A 191 19.99 -14.71 -7.24
N MET A 192 20.37 -15.92 -7.64
CA MET A 192 20.85 -16.22 -8.99
C MET A 192 19.72 -16.88 -9.76
N LEU A 193 19.05 -16.09 -10.60
CA LEU A 193 17.99 -16.55 -11.48
C LEU A 193 18.51 -16.51 -12.92
N ASP A 194 18.42 -17.64 -13.61
CA ASP A 194 19.03 -17.84 -14.93
C ASP A 194 18.00 -17.91 -16.05
N SER A 195 16.78 -18.37 -15.76
CA SER A 195 15.71 -18.44 -16.76
C SER A 195 14.86 -17.18 -16.79
N HIS A 196 14.34 -16.88 -17.98
CA HIS A 196 13.44 -15.76 -18.21
C HIS A 196 12.18 -15.86 -17.34
N ASP A 197 11.61 -17.07 -17.27
CA ASP A 197 10.38 -17.33 -16.52
C ASP A 197 10.57 -17.16 -15.01
N GLU A 198 11.71 -17.58 -14.46
CA GLU A 198 12.02 -17.38 -13.03
C GLU A 198 12.21 -15.92 -12.68
N LEU A 199 12.91 -15.16 -13.52
CA LEU A 199 13.10 -13.72 -13.35
C LEU A 199 11.74 -13.01 -13.36
N TYR A 200 10.90 -13.30 -14.35
CA TYR A 200 9.61 -12.65 -14.49
C TYR A 200 8.65 -13.03 -13.35
N LYS A 201 8.65 -14.30 -12.93
CA LYS A 201 7.89 -14.76 -11.75
C LYS A 201 8.37 -14.10 -10.45
N TRP A 202 9.67 -13.90 -10.29
CA TRP A 202 10.20 -13.19 -9.14
C TRP A 202 9.74 -11.74 -9.11
N PHE A 203 9.70 -11.08 -10.27
CA PHE A 203 9.23 -9.70 -10.43
C PHE A 203 7.75 -9.54 -10.05
N THR A 204 6.87 -10.45 -10.48
CA THR A 204 5.43 -10.39 -10.16
C THR A 204 5.11 -10.74 -8.71
N MET A 205 6.06 -11.35 -7.99
CA MET A 205 5.92 -11.69 -6.57
C MET A 205 6.43 -10.62 -5.60
N GLN A 206 7.14 -9.59 -6.08
CA GLN A 206 7.68 -8.52 -5.22
C GLN A 206 6.59 -7.62 -4.63
#